data_AF-A0A2H5W8V1-F1
#
_entry.id   AF-A0A2H5W8V1-F1
#
_cell.length_a   1.000
_cell.length_b   1.000
_cell.length_c   1.000
_cell.angle_alpha   90.00
_cell.angle_beta   90.00
_cell.angle_gamma   90.00
#
_symmetry.space_group_name_H-M   'P 1'
#
loop_
_entity.id
_entity.type
_entity.pdbx_description
1 polymer ?
#
loop_
_entity_poly.entity_id
_entity_poly.type
_entity_poly.pdbx_seq_one_letter_code
_entity_poly.pdbx_strand_id
1 'polypeptide(L)'
;MDVSRRDFLTAWSRVVRDSVHFDPDLVEEVLLLFMRRMAEAGRLSYEQEYRRLIEPLYERVPAPDREAAFHDVHRRLFVRWGLDRPIREVLDEFPDVRQAVRAVVIARALSAREEGADLSRDRPKVGLKVRSERFLDAEGFRRFLRHEFQHVADMLDPAFQYDPDTVPARPPGVQALLYERYRTLWAVTVDGRLERAGRPTVATPEDRWREFQALYRTLPEADLRTAFERLWSWDRPTHPALWAMAQDPRQVLAWARGSVESPAPTAPLRLPGDPCPLCRFPTHRWVDDLSPAVVARIRADFPDWDPARGLCERCAEAYDPALQP
;
A
#
# COMPACT_ATOMS: atom_id res chain seq x y z
N MET A 1 -1.96 3.88 7.92
CA MET A 1 -3.11 3.08 7.50
C MET A 1 -4.26 4.03 7.31
N ASP A 2 -4.89 3.95 6.15
CA ASP A 2 -5.97 4.84 5.75
C ASP A 2 -7.22 4.47 6.54
N VAL A 3 -7.71 5.39 7.37
CA VAL A 3 -8.86 5.20 8.26
C VAL A 3 -10.09 4.70 7.47
N SER A 4 -10.20 5.13 6.20
CA SER A 4 -11.24 4.70 5.23
C SER A 4 -11.29 3.20 4.94
N ARG A 5 -10.16 2.48 5.01
CA ARG A 5 -10.12 1.03 4.71
C ARG A 5 -10.51 0.16 5.90
N ARG A 6 -10.22 0.64 7.11
CA ARG A 6 -10.51 -0.07 8.36
C ARG A 6 -11.99 0.05 8.77
N ASP A 7 -12.60 1.22 8.55
CA ASP A 7 -14.03 1.44 8.86
C ASP A 7 -14.94 0.58 7.98
N PHE A 8 -14.50 0.32 6.73
CA PHE A 8 -15.19 -0.56 5.79
C PHE A 8 -15.42 -1.97 6.35
N LEU A 9 -14.41 -2.60 6.95
CA LEU A 9 -14.53 -3.96 7.48
C LEU A 9 -15.48 -4.07 8.68
N THR A 10 -15.71 -2.96 9.38
CA THR A 10 -16.66 -2.88 10.51
C THR A 10 -18.11 -2.88 10.02
N ALA A 11 -18.38 -2.25 8.87
CA ALA A 11 -19.71 -2.23 8.25
C ALA A 11 -20.21 -3.64 7.85
N TRP A 12 -19.28 -4.57 7.59
CA TRP A 12 -19.56 -5.96 7.22
C TRP A 12 -19.42 -6.94 8.40
N SER A 13 -19.58 -6.44 9.64
CA SER A 13 -19.51 -7.25 10.87
C SER A 13 -20.50 -8.44 10.88
N ARG A 14 -21.64 -8.32 10.18
CA ARG A 14 -22.74 -9.32 10.13
C ARG A 14 -22.62 -10.40 9.05
N VAL A 15 -21.54 -10.41 8.25
CA VAL A 15 -21.33 -11.42 7.21
C VAL A 15 -21.18 -12.82 7.83
N VAL A 16 -22.13 -13.70 7.50
CA VAL A 16 -22.17 -15.13 7.88
C VAL A 16 -21.11 -15.90 7.08
N ARG A 17 -20.59 -17.01 7.65
CA ARG A 17 -19.60 -17.89 7.01
C ARG A 17 -20.02 -18.31 5.60
N ASP A 18 -18.99 -18.51 4.77
CA ASP A 18 -18.96 -19.06 3.41
C ASP A 18 -18.89 -18.07 2.24
N SER A 19 -17.63 -17.76 1.90
CA SER A 19 -17.11 -17.35 0.58
C SER A 19 -17.42 -15.93 0.08
N VAL A 20 -16.59 -15.50 -0.88
CA VAL A 20 -16.47 -14.14 -1.43
C VAL A 20 -17.79 -13.35 -1.53
N HIS A 21 -17.83 -12.20 -0.87
CA HIS A 21 -18.94 -11.24 -0.88
C HIS A 21 -18.59 -10.02 -1.71
N PHE A 22 -19.59 -9.47 -2.39
CA PHE A 22 -19.47 -8.28 -3.20
C PHE A 22 -20.45 -7.23 -2.71
N ASP A 23 -19.97 -6.00 -2.61
CA ASP A 23 -20.80 -4.80 -2.43
C ASP A 23 -21.78 -4.65 -3.60
N PRO A 24 -23.11 -4.55 -3.37
CA PRO A 24 -24.10 -4.39 -4.43
C PRO A 24 -23.82 -3.22 -5.37
N ASP A 25 -23.35 -2.09 -4.84
CA ASP A 25 -23.05 -0.89 -5.64
C ASP A 25 -21.89 -1.15 -6.62
N LEU A 26 -20.87 -1.90 -6.16
CA LEU A 26 -19.78 -2.33 -7.04
C LEU A 26 -20.30 -3.26 -8.13
N VAL A 27 -21.16 -4.22 -7.78
CA VAL A 27 -21.71 -5.18 -8.74
C VAL A 27 -22.49 -4.46 -9.83
N GLU A 28 -23.39 -3.55 -9.47
CA GLU A 28 -24.15 -2.76 -10.44
C GLU A 28 -23.22 -1.96 -11.35
N GLU A 29 -22.27 -1.22 -10.77
CA GLU A 29 -21.35 -0.38 -11.54
C GLU A 29 -20.52 -1.19 -12.54
N VAL A 30 -20.02 -2.36 -12.13
CA VAL A 30 -19.28 -3.26 -13.01
C VAL A 30 -20.15 -3.78 -14.16
N LEU A 31 -21.40 -4.15 -13.89
CA LEU A 31 -22.32 -4.60 -14.95
C LEU A 31 -22.57 -3.50 -15.98
N LEU A 32 -22.81 -2.27 -15.53
CA LEU A 32 -23.05 -1.12 -16.40
C LEU A 32 -21.81 -0.80 -17.26
N LEU A 33 -20.62 -0.81 -16.66
CA LEU A 33 -19.36 -0.61 -17.38
C LEU A 33 -19.08 -1.73 -18.38
N PHE A 34 -19.30 -2.98 -17.97
CA PHE A 34 -19.13 -4.14 -18.83
C PHE A 34 -20.08 -4.09 -20.02
N MET A 35 -21.37 -3.83 -19.80
CA MET A 35 -22.34 -3.68 -20.89
C MET A 35 -21.95 -2.60 -21.89
N ARG A 36 -21.53 -1.42 -21.40
CA ARG A 36 -21.04 -0.33 -22.26
C ARG A 36 -19.87 -0.79 -23.12
N ARG A 37 -18.87 -1.43 -22.52
CA ARG A 37 -17.69 -1.96 -23.21
C ARG A 37 -18.06 -3.01 -24.28
N MET A 38 -19.03 -3.87 -23.97
CA MET A 38 -19.50 -4.90 -24.90
C MET A 38 -20.33 -4.31 -26.04
N ALA A 39 -21.14 -3.29 -25.78
CA ALA A 39 -21.90 -2.56 -26.79
C ALA A 39 -20.97 -1.82 -27.77
N GLU A 40 -19.92 -1.16 -27.28
CA GLU A 40 -18.86 -0.57 -28.10
C GLU A 40 -18.17 -1.60 -29.01
N ALA A 41 -18.08 -2.86 -28.56
CA ALA A 41 -17.58 -3.99 -29.34
C ALA A 41 -18.64 -4.68 -30.21
N GLY A 42 -19.84 -4.09 -30.36
CA GLY A 42 -20.95 -4.60 -31.17
C GLY A 42 -21.74 -5.76 -30.55
N ARG A 43 -21.52 -6.10 -29.27
CA ARG A 43 -22.14 -7.23 -28.57
C ARG A 43 -23.28 -6.75 -27.66
N LEU A 44 -24.46 -6.54 -28.25
CA LEU A 44 -25.64 -6.01 -27.56
C LEU A 44 -26.44 -7.04 -26.73
N SER A 45 -26.09 -8.33 -26.81
CA SER A 45 -26.83 -9.41 -26.13
C SER A 45 -26.87 -9.23 -24.60
N TYR A 46 -25.83 -8.65 -24.01
CA TYR A 46 -25.75 -8.38 -22.57
C TYR A 46 -26.76 -7.31 -22.13
N GLU A 47 -26.85 -6.21 -22.87
CA GLU A 47 -27.85 -5.16 -22.60
C GLU A 47 -29.28 -5.67 -22.77
N GLN A 48 -29.53 -6.48 -23.81
CA GLN A 48 -30.83 -7.09 -24.05
C GLN A 48 -31.21 -8.06 -22.93
N GLU A 49 -30.27 -8.89 -22.47
CA GLU A 49 -30.50 -9.78 -21.33
C GLU A 49 -30.80 -8.97 -20.05
N TYR A 50 -30.01 -7.93 -19.77
CA TYR A 50 -30.19 -7.06 -18.61
C TYR A 50 -31.59 -6.42 -18.60
N ARG A 51 -31.99 -5.75 -19.69
CA ARG A 51 -33.32 -5.11 -19.80
C ARG A 51 -34.45 -6.09 -19.57
N ARG A 52 -34.39 -7.26 -20.22
CA ARG A 52 -35.40 -8.32 -20.07
C ARG A 52 -35.60 -8.77 -18.61
N LEU A 53 -34.54 -8.72 -17.79
CA LEU A 53 -34.61 -9.11 -16.37
C LEU A 53 -35.00 -7.95 -15.45
N ILE A 54 -34.62 -6.72 -15.80
CA ILE A 54 -34.77 -5.52 -14.97
C ILE A 54 -36.12 -4.84 -15.18
N GLU A 55 -36.59 -4.72 -16.43
CA GLU A 55 -37.87 -4.05 -16.76
C GLU A 55 -39.07 -4.63 -15.99
N PRO A 56 -39.25 -5.96 -15.89
CA PRO A 56 -40.39 -6.52 -15.15
C PRO A 56 -40.41 -6.18 -13.66
N LEU A 57 -39.28 -5.80 -13.05
CA LEU A 57 -39.22 -5.49 -11.62
C LEU A 57 -39.94 -4.19 -11.27
N TYR A 58 -40.00 -3.23 -12.20
CA TYR A 58 -40.72 -1.97 -11.98
C TYR A 58 -42.23 -2.19 -11.85
N GLU A 59 -42.77 -3.18 -12.57
CA GLU A 59 -44.20 -3.49 -12.58
C GLU A 59 -44.58 -4.54 -11.53
N ARG A 60 -43.74 -5.56 -11.34
CA ARG A 60 -44.10 -6.76 -10.56
C ARG A 60 -43.63 -6.75 -9.12
N VAL A 61 -42.65 -5.90 -8.77
CA VAL A 61 -42.10 -5.82 -7.41
C VAL A 61 -42.50 -4.51 -6.74
N PRO A 62 -43.14 -4.57 -5.55
CA PRO A 62 -43.46 -3.38 -4.76
C PRO A 62 -42.21 -2.56 -4.45
N ALA A 63 -42.37 -1.23 -4.36
CA ALA A 63 -41.25 -0.32 -4.13
C ALA A 63 -40.36 -0.69 -2.91
N PRO A 64 -40.89 -1.13 -1.75
CA PRO A 64 -40.07 -1.49 -0.59
C PRO A 64 -39.10 -2.67 -0.83
N ASP A 65 -39.47 -3.62 -1.69
CA ASP A 65 -38.70 -4.84 -1.94
C ASP A 65 -37.86 -4.76 -3.24
N ARG A 66 -38.06 -3.71 -4.02
CA ARG A 66 -37.52 -3.61 -5.38
C ARG A 66 -36.00 -3.50 -5.41
N GLU A 67 -35.41 -2.76 -4.48
CA GLU A 67 -33.95 -2.62 -4.36
C GLU A 67 -33.28 -3.98 -4.13
N ALA A 68 -33.79 -4.77 -3.20
CA ALA A 68 -33.30 -6.12 -2.95
C ALA A 68 -33.45 -7.03 -4.19
N ALA A 69 -34.56 -6.89 -4.93
CA ALA A 69 -34.77 -7.61 -6.18
C ALA A 69 -33.77 -7.21 -7.28
N PHE A 70 -33.44 -5.91 -7.40
CA PHE A 70 -32.38 -5.46 -8.32
C PHE A 70 -31.03 -6.06 -7.95
N HIS A 71 -30.64 -5.98 -6.68
CA HIS A 71 -29.37 -6.55 -6.20
C HIS A 71 -29.26 -8.05 -6.49
N ASP A 72 -30.36 -8.80 -6.35
CA ASP A 72 -30.35 -10.24 -6.61
C ASP A 72 -30.21 -10.55 -8.11
N VAL A 73 -30.85 -9.76 -9.00
CA VAL A 73 -30.66 -9.87 -10.45
C VAL A 73 -29.22 -9.51 -10.85
N HIS A 74 -28.70 -8.39 -10.34
CA HIS A 74 -27.34 -7.94 -10.60
C HIS A 74 -26.31 -8.99 -10.18
N ARG A 75 -26.42 -9.52 -8.96
CA ARG A 75 -25.53 -10.59 -8.47
C ARG A 75 -25.56 -11.83 -9.37
N ARG A 76 -26.75 -12.25 -9.82
CA ARG A 76 -26.89 -13.40 -10.73
C ARG A 76 -26.23 -13.14 -12.08
N LEU A 77 -26.41 -11.95 -12.66
CA LEU A 77 -25.77 -11.56 -13.93
C LEU A 77 -24.26 -11.49 -13.78
N PHE A 78 -23.76 -10.92 -12.69
CA PHE A 78 -22.33 -10.80 -12.41
C PHE A 78 -21.62 -12.15 -12.41
N VAL A 79 -22.19 -13.15 -11.72
CA VAL A 79 -21.67 -14.52 -11.71
C VAL A 79 -21.86 -15.20 -13.07
N ARG A 80 -23.04 -15.04 -13.69
CA ARG A 80 -23.35 -15.67 -14.99
C ARG A 80 -22.40 -15.19 -16.10
N TRP A 81 -22.09 -13.91 -16.12
CA TRP A 81 -21.15 -13.31 -17.08
C TRP A 81 -19.68 -13.57 -16.70
N GLY A 82 -19.44 -14.24 -15.57
CA GLY A 82 -18.12 -14.71 -15.14
C GLY A 82 -17.22 -13.60 -14.59
N LEU A 83 -17.80 -12.48 -14.16
CA LEU A 83 -17.04 -11.32 -13.65
C LEU A 83 -16.43 -11.58 -12.26
N ASP A 84 -16.96 -12.55 -11.52
CA ASP A 84 -16.42 -13.01 -10.24
C ASP A 84 -15.26 -14.02 -10.38
N ARG A 85 -15.13 -14.67 -11.55
CA ARG A 85 -14.18 -15.77 -11.77
C ARG A 85 -12.73 -15.41 -11.47
N PRO A 86 -12.18 -14.26 -11.92
CA PRO A 86 -10.78 -13.92 -11.63
C PRO A 86 -10.46 -13.94 -10.14
N ILE A 87 -11.39 -13.52 -9.29
CA ILE A 87 -11.17 -13.47 -7.85
C ILE A 87 -11.16 -14.87 -7.25
N ARG A 88 -12.11 -15.73 -7.65
CA ARG A 88 -12.18 -17.11 -7.16
C ARG A 88 -10.95 -17.90 -7.60
N GLU A 89 -10.60 -17.82 -8.88
CA GLU A 89 -9.44 -18.50 -9.47
C GLU A 89 -8.15 -18.10 -8.77
N VAL A 90 -7.92 -16.80 -8.56
CA VAL A 90 -6.70 -16.35 -7.87
C VAL A 90 -6.74 -16.73 -6.39
N LEU A 91 -7.88 -16.64 -5.71
CA LEU A 91 -7.99 -17.07 -4.31
C LEU A 91 -7.64 -18.56 -4.14
N ASP A 92 -7.97 -19.41 -5.12
CA ASP A 92 -7.58 -20.82 -5.14
C ASP A 92 -6.06 -21.01 -5.27
N GLU A 93 -5.32 -20.03 -5.81
CA GLU A 93 -3.86 -20.03 -5.84
C GLU A 93 -3.20 -19.73 -4.48
N PHE A 94 -3.99 -19.34 -3.47
CA PHE A 94 -3.57 -19.01 -2.09
C PHE A 94 -4.36 -19.85 -1.06
N PRO A 95 -4.13 -21.17 -0.98
CA PRO A 95 -4.88 -22.07 -0.11
C PRO A 95 -4.78 -21.70 1.37
N ASP A 96 -3.63 -21.20 1.83
CA ASP A 96 -3.42 -20.79 3.22
C ASP A 96 -4.31 -19.60 3.59
N VAL A 97 -4.44 -18.61 2.68
CA VAL A 97 -5.36 -17.50 2.86
C VAL A 97 -6.79 -18.02 2.94
N ARG A 98 -7.19 -18.87 2.00
CA ARG A 98 -8.55 -19.45 1.95
C ARG A 98 -8.91 -20.25 3.20
N GLN A 99 -7.96 -20.95 3.80
CA GLN A 99 -8.18 -21.73 5.02
C GLN A 99 -8.22 -20.85 6.28
N ALA A 100 -7.41 -19.80 6.32
CA ALA A 100 -7.31 -18.93 7.49
C ALA A 100 -8.48 -17.93 7.61
N VAL A 101 -9.07 -17.50 6.49
CA VAL A 101 -10.09 -16.43 6.47
C VAL A 101 -11.50 -17.01 6.35
N ARG A 102 -12.45 -16.44 7.10
CA ARG A 102 -13.87 -16.81 7.06
C ARG A 102 -14.61 -16.18 5.88
N ALA A 103 -14.16 -15.01 5.42
CA ALA A 103 -14.79 -14.27 4.33
C ALA A 103 -13.81 -13.32 3.63
N VAL A 104 -14.01 -13.13 2.32
CA VAL A 104 -13.40 -12.05 1.53
C VAL A 104 -14.52 -11.11 1.13
N VAL A 105 -14.44 -9.85 1.50
CA VAL A 105 -15.42 -8.82 1.17
C VAL A 105 -14.81 -7.87 0.15
N ILE A 106 -15.49 -7.70 -0.97
CA ILE A 106 -15.02 -6.92 -2.11
C ILE A 106 -15.91 -5.71 -2.24
N ALA A 107 -15.31 -4.53 -2.21
CA ALA A 107 -16.04 -3.29 -2.35
C ALA A 107 -15.36 -2.34 -3.30
N ARG A 108 -16.12 -1.31 -3.65
CA ARG A 108 -15.68 -0.30 -4.58
C ARG A 108 -14.57 0.56 -3.99
N ALA A 109 -13.52 0.76 -4.78
CA ALA A 109 -12.55 1.81 -4.58
C ALA A 109 -12.91 3.00 -5.49
N LEU A 110 -12.92 4.22 -4.95
CA LEU A 110 -13.20 5.42 -5.73
C LEU A 110 -11.97 5.92 -6.49
N SER A 111 -10.77 5.46 -6.11
CA SER A 111 -9.52 5.84 -6.75
C SER A 111 -8.47 4.74 -6.62
N ALA A 112 -7.42 4.80 -7.45
CA ALA A 112 -6.29 3.88 -7.38
C ALA A 112 -5.60 3.89 -6.00
N ARG A 113 -5.65 5.02 -5.26
CA ARG A 113 -5.08 5.14 -3.91
C ARG A 113 -5.89 4.41 -2.85
N GLU A 114 -7.15 4.09 -3.12
CA GLU A 114 -8.01 3.34 -2.20
C GLU A 114 -7.92 1.83 -2.43
N GLU A 115 -7.38 1.40 -3.58
CA GLU A 115 -7.27 -0.01 -3.93
C GLU A 115 -6.31 -0.77 -3.01
N GLY A 116 -6.67 -2.02 -2.75
CA GLY A 116 -5.83 -3.00 -2.08
C GLY A 116 -6.57 -3.81 -1.03
N ALA A 117 -5.86 -4.75 -0.42
CA ALA A 117 -6.37 -5.62 0.62
C ALA A 117 -5.96 -5.18 2.04
N ASP A 118 -6.80 -5.50 3.02
CA ASP A 118 -6.50 -5.40 4.44
C ASP A 118 -7.21 -6.52 5.22
N LEU A 119 -6.76 -6.80 6.45
CA LEU A 119 -7.38 -7.76 7.36
C LEU A 119 -8.24 -7.05 8.41
N SER A 120 -9.33 -7.69 8.82
CA SER A 120 -10.09 -7.23 9.99
C SER A 120 -9.25 -7.34 11.26
N ARG A 121 -9.57 -6.55 12.29
CA ARG A 121 -8.79 -6.55 13.56
C ARG A 121 -8.70 -7.93 14.22
N ASP A 122 -9.79 -8.70 14.14
CA ASP A 122 -9.88 -10.07 14.62
C ASP A 122 -9.22 -11.09 13.67
N ARG A 123 -8.84 -10.66 12.46
CA ARG A 123 -8.20 -11.39 11.35
C ARG A 123 -8.99 -12.46 10.57
N PRO A 124 -10.29 -12.78 10.79
CA PRO A 124 -11.00 -13.75 9.96
C PRO A 124 -11.54 -13.15 8.66
N LYS A 125 -11.38 -11.86 8.36
CA LYS A 125 -11.96 -11.25 7.15
C LYS A 125 -10.91 -10.48 6.36
N VAL A 126 -10.90 -10.68 5.05
CA VAL A 126 -10.14 -9.87 4.08
C VAL A 126 -11.09 -8.84 3.49
N GLY A 127 -10.70 -7.57 3.50
CA GLY A 127 -11.39 -6.50 2.77
C GLY A 127 -10.57 -6.12 1.56
N LEU A 128 -11.13 -6.28 0.37
CA LEU A 128 -10.49 -5.93 -0.90
C LEU A 128 -11.24 -4.76 -1.53
N LYS A 129 -10.61 -3.58 -1.60
CA LYS A 129 -11.14 -2.44 -2.34
C LYS A 129 -10.62 -2.48 -3.78
N VAL A 130 -11.53 -2.44 -4.75
CA VAL A 130 -11.23 -2.59 -6.18
C VAL A 130 -11.98 -1.54 -6.99
N ARG A 131 -11.31 -0.93 -7.97
CA ARG A 131 -11.98 -0.10 -8.96
C ARG A 131 -12.75 -0.96 -9.97
N SER A 132 -13.95 -0.53 -10.31
CA SER A 132 -14.86 -1.25 -11.20
C SER A 132 -14.25 -1.53 -12.58
N GLU A 133 -13.38 -0.65 -13.07
CA GLU A 133 -12.71 -0.80 -14.37
C GLU A 133 -11.76 -2.00 -14.43
N ARG A 134 -11.24 -2.49 -13.29
CA ARG A 134 -10.36 -3.68 -13.28
C ARG A 134 -11.08 -4.91 -13.81
N PHE A 135 -12.39 -5.02 -13.62
CA PHE A 135 -13.18 -6.15 -14.10
C PHE A 135 -13.23 -6.23 -15.64
N LEU A 136 -12.85 -5.17 -16.36
CA LEU A 136 -12.82 -5.13 -17.82
C LEU A 136 -11.50 -5.68 -18.41
N ASP A 137 -10.44 -5.79 -17.61
CA ASP A 137 -9.17 -6.41 -17.98
C ASP A 137 -8.89 -7.58 -17.04
N ALA A 138 -9.31 -8.77 -17.47
CA ALA A 138 -9.22 -9.98 -16.64
C ALA A 138 -7.77 -10.38 -16.32
N GLU A 139 -6.79 -10.05 -17.16
CA GLU A 139 -5.38 -10.38 -16.89
C GLU A 139 -4.74 -9.36 -15.95
N GLY A 140 -4.95 -8.06 -16.20
CA GLY A 140 -4.57 -6.99 -15.27
C GLY A 140 -5.18 -7.17 -13.89
N PHE A 141 -6.43 -7.63 -13.82
CA PHE A 141 -7.07 -7.89 -12.54
C PHE A 141 -6.49 -9.10 -11.80
N ARG A 142 -6.18 -10.20 -12.49
CA ARG A 142 -5.50 -11.35 -11.86
C ARG A 142 -4.14 -10.98 -11.29
N ARG A 143 -3.36 -10.15 -11.99
CA ARG A 143 -2.09 -9.60 -11.49
C ARG A 143 -2.28 -8.83 -10.19
N PHE A 144 -3.26 -7.92 -10.17
CA PHE A 144 -3.63 -7.18 -8.97
C PHE A 144 -4.04 -8.09 -7.81
N LEU A 145 -4.92 -9.05 -8.05
CA LEU A 145 -5.39 -9.99 -7.02
C LEU A 145 -4.24 -10.81 -6.41
N ARG A 146 -3.28 -11.27 -7.23
CA ARG A 146 -2.11 -12.01 -6.73
C ARG A 146 -1.23 -11.15 -5.83
N HIS A 147 -1.00 -9.90 -6.22
CA HIS A 147 -0.26 -8.94 -5.42
C HIS A 147 -0.93 -8.71 -4.05
N GLU A 148 -2.23 -8.43 -4.05
CA GLU A 148 -2.98 -8.17 -2.82
C GLU A 148 -3.11 -9.42 -1.93
N PHE A 149 -3.35 -10.60 -2.51
CA PHE A 149 -3.43 -11.84 -1.71
C PHE A 149 -2.06 -12.29 -1.19
N GLN A 150 -0.96 -11.96 -1.86
CA GLN A 150 0.38 -12.18 -1.28
C GLN A 150 0.61 -11.28 -0.07
N HIS A 151 0.17 -10.02 -0.10
CA HIS A 151 0.18 -9.17 1.11
C HIS A 151 -0.64 -9.77 2.24
N VAL A 152 -1.84 -10.28 1.94
CA VAL A 152 -2.68 -10.96 2.94
C VAL A 152 -2.01 -12.22 3.48
N ALA A 153 -1.39 -13.02 2.62
CA ALA A 153 -0.67 -14.23 3.03
C ALA A 153 0.46 -13.89 4.01
N ASP A 154 1.24 -12.86 3.71
CA ASP A 154 2.26 -12.34 4.62
C ASP A 154 1.62 -11.90 5.96
N MET A 155 0.50 -11.16 5.96
CA MET A 155 -0.16 -10.73 7.21
C MET A 155 -0.67 -11.88 8.09
N LEU A 156 -1.00 -13.02 7.48
CA LEU A 156 -1.48 -14.23 8.15
C LEU A 156 -0.35 -15.14 8.63
N ASP A 157 0.82 -15.06 8.01
CA ASP A 157 2.01 -15.84 8.40
C ASP A 157 2.60 -15.32 9.72
N PRO A 158 2.63 -16.15 10.79
CA PRO A 158 3.27 -15.77 12.04
C PRO A 158 4.74 -15.36 11.90
N ALA A 159 5.46 -15.93 10.92
CA ALA A 159 6.87 -15.60 10.68
C ALA A 159 7.06 -14.18 10.13
N PHE A 160 6.05 -13.61 9.46
CA PHE A 160 6.08 -12.23 8.99
C PHE A 160 5.89 -11.22 10.14
N GLN A 161 5.29 -11.63 11.26
CA GLN A 161 5.13 -10.79 12.46
C GLN A 161 4.32 -9.51 12.21
N TYR A 162 3.24 -9.58 11.43
CA TYR A 162 2.38 -8.42 11.18
C TYR A 162 1.72 -7.91 12.47
N ASP A 163 1.98 -6.63 12.76
CA ASP A 163 1.37 -5.90 13.86
C ASP A 163 0.71 -4.61 13.30
N PRO A 164 -0.62 -4.49 13.38
CA PRO A 164 -1.35 -3.33 12.86
C PRO A 164 -1.15 -2.05 13.70
N ASP A 165 -0.57 -2.17 14.89
CA ASP A 165 -0.38 -1.11 15.88
C ASP A 165 1.10 -0.68 16.02
N THR A 166 2.01 -1.25 15.21
CA THR A 166 3.46 -0.93 15.18
C THR A 166 3.79 0.54 14.94
N VAL A 167 2.84 1.34 14.47
CA VAL A 167 3.08 2.71 14.00
C VAL A 167 2.63 3.75 15.03
N PRO A 168 3.56 4.40 15.76
CA PRO A 168 3.21 5.52 16.63
C PRO A 168 2.68 6.68 15.80
N ALA A 169 1.74 7.46 16.35
CA ALA A 169 1.25 8.66 15.70
C ALA A 169 2.39 9.67 15.46
N ARG A 170 2.53 10.12 14.20
CA ARG A 170 3.48 11.16 13.77
C ARG A 170 2.73 12.32 13.08
N PRO A 171 3.37 13.48 12.89
CA PRO A 171 2.82 14.54 12.05
C PRO A 171 2.42 14.01 10.66
N PRO A 172 1.31 14.47 10.06
CA PRO A 172 0.73 13.85 8.86
C PRO A 172 1.69 13.66 7.68
N GLY A 173 2.56 14.64 7.39
CA GLY A 173 3.52 14.54 6.28
C GLY A 173 4.59 13.46 6.49
N VAL A 174 5.15 13.38 7.71
CA VAL A 174 6.11 12.32 8.08
C VAL A 174 5.43 10.96 8.06
N GLN A 175 4.20 10.91 8.57
CA GLN A 175 3.41 9.70 8.61
C GLN A 175 3.13 9.15 7.19
N ALA A 176 2.78 10.02 6.25
CA ALA A 176 2.52 9.65 4.86
C ALA A 176 3.76 9.06 4.18
N LEU A 177 4.92 9.71 4.32
CA LEU A 177 6.19 9.24 3.75
C LEU A 177 6.60 7.88 4.30
N LEU A 178 6.49 7.66 5.60
CA LEU A 178 6.81 6.37 6.23
C LEU A 178 5.92 5.24 5.68
N TYR A 179 4.63 5.50 5.52
CA TYR A 179 3.71 4.53 4.92
C TYR A 179 4.02 4.26 3.45
N GLU A 180 4.39 5.27 2.69
CA GLU A 180 4.78 5.13 1.29
C GLU A 180 6.04 4.26 1.16
N ARG A 181 7.08 4.57 1.93
CA ARG A 181 8.30 3.74 2.02
C ARG A 181 8.00 2.30 2.40
N TYR A 182 7.26 2.08 3.48
CA TYR A 182 6.89 0.74 3.93
C TYR A 182 6.13 -0.04 2.84
N ARG A 183 5.14 0.59 2.20
CA ARG A 183 4.37 -0.02 1.11
C ARG A 183 5.25 -0.38 -0.08
N THR A 184 6.12 0.53 -0.51
CA THR A 184 7.03 0.26 -1.64
C THR A 184 8.00 -0.88 -1.32
N LEU A 185 8.63 -0.87 -0.14
CA LEU A 185 9.50 -1.98 0.28
C LEU A 185 8.76 -3.32 0.26
N TRP A 186 7.56 -3.37 0.84
CA TRP A 186 6.77 -4.58 0.88
C TRP A 186 6.37 -5.04 -0.53
N ALA A 187 5.87 -4.12 -1.36
CA ALA A 187 5.47 -4.39 -2.74
C ALA A 187 6.63 -4.93 -3.60
N VAL A 188 7.85 -4.41 -3.43
CA VAL A 188 9.07 -4.93 -4.07
C VAL A 188 9.28 -6.40 -3.71
N THR A 189 9.17 -6.77 -2.43
CA THR A 189 9.34 -8.17 -2.02
C THR A 189 8.21 -9.07 -2.52
N VAL A 190 6.97 -8.57 -2.56
CA VAL A 190 5.80 -9.30 -3.06
C VAL A 190 5.95 -9.60 -4.54
N ASP A 191 6.22 -8.59 -5.36
CA ASP A 191 6.34 -8.77 -6.80
C ASP A 191 7.56 -9.64 -7.15
N GLY A 192 8.66 -9.50 -6.41
CA GLY A 192 9.81 -10.40 -6.57
C GLY A 192 9.49 -11.87 -6.26
N ARG A 193 8.68 -12.15 -5.23
CA ARG A 193 8.21 -13.52 -4.93
C ARG A 193 7.26 -14.06 -5.97
N LEU A 194 6.32 -13.24 -6.44
CA LEU A 194 5.39 -13.62 -7.50
C LEU A 194 6.13 -13.94 -8.80
N GLU A 195 7.10 -13.11 -9.19
CA GLU A 195 7.94 -13.34 -10.38
C GLU A 195 8.72 -14.66 -10.28
N ARG A 196 9.37 -14.93 -9.13
CA ARG A 196 10.07 -16.20 -8.90
C ARG A 196 9.14 -17.41 -8.92
N ALA A 197 7.88 -17.24 -8.54
CA ALA A 197 6.85 -18.26 -8.66
C ALA A 197 6.28 -18.40 -10.08
N GLY A 198 6.83 -17.68 -11.07
CA GLY A 198 6.37 -17.69 -12.46
C GLY A 198 5.03 -16.99 -12.66
N ARG A 199 4.60 -16.15 -11.71
CA ARG A 199 3.33 -15.44 -11.75
C ARG A 199 3.53 -14.01 -12.23
N PRO A 200 2.75 -13.53 -13.23
CA PRO A 200 2.81 -12.15 -13.68
C PRO A 200 2.50 -11.16 -12.54
N THR A 201 3.27 -10.08 -12.45
CA THR A 201 3.20 -9.05 -11.40
C THR A 201 2.44 -7.82 -11.87
N VAL A 202 1.98 -6.98 -10.92
CA VAL A 202 1.29 -5.72 -11.23
C VAL A 202 2.21 -4.65 -11.84
N ALA A 203 3.50 -4.75 -11.54
CA ALA A 203 4.54 -3.82 -11.94
C ALA A 203 5.79 -4.59 -12.33
N THR A 204 6.53 -4.08 -13.31
CA THR A 204 7.83 -4.68 -13.70
C THR A 204 8.90 -4.40 -12.64
N PRO A 205 10.01 -5.15 -12.64
CA PRO A 205 11.19 -4.82 -11.83
C PRO A 205 11.63 -3.36 -12.02
N GLU A 206 11.60 -2.85 -13.26
CA GLU A 206 11.97 -1.48 -13.59
C GLU A 206 11.00 -0.45 -13.00
N ASP A 207 9.69 -0.72 -13.01
CA ASP A 207 8.69 0.17 -12.38
C ASP A 207 8.92 0.24 -10.87
N ARG A 208 9.13 -0.91 -10.23
CA ARG A 208 9.43 -1.00 -8.79
C ARG A 208 10.76 -0.36 -8.43
N TRP A 209 11.76 -0.47 -9.29
CA TRP A 209 13.03 0.23 -9.14
C TRP A 209 12.82 1.75 -9.11
N ARG A 210 12.03 2.31 -10.05
CA ARG A 210 11.78 3.77 -10.09
C ARG A 210 11.05 4.26 -8.84
N GLU A 211 10.05 3.52 -8.38
CA GLU A 211 9.32 3.85 -7.13
C GLU A 211 10.25 3.82 -5.91
N PHE A 212 11.04 2.76 -5.78
CA PHE A 212 12.01 2.61 -4.70
C PHE A 212 13.08 3.72 -4.75
N GLN A 213 13.69 3.95 -5.91
CA GLN A 213 14.70 4.99 -6.09
C GLN A 213 14.15 6.38 -5.74
N ALA A 214 12.92 6.71 -6.12
CA ALA A 214 12.31 8.01 -5.82
C ALA A 214 12.22 8.29 -4.31
N LEU A 215 11.91 7.27 -3.50
CA LEU A 215 11.74 7.39 -2.05
C LEU A 215 13.06 7.39 -1.25
N TYR A 216 14.11 6.86 -1.87
CA TYR A 216 15.43 6.65 -1.25
C TYR A 216 16.57 7.41 -1.96
N ARG A 217 16.25 8.32 -2.90
CA ARG A 217 17.17 9.10 -3.75
C ARG A 217 18.31 9.84 -3.05
N THR A 218 18.27 9.92 -1.73
CA THR A 218 19.27 10.57 -0.89
C THR A 218 20.48 9.66 -0.63
N LEU A 219 20.37 8.38 -0.96
CA LEU A 219 21.44 7.38 -0.86
C LEU A 219 22.12 7.17 -2.23
N PRO A 220 23.38 6.71 -2.27
CA PRO A 220 24.08 6.45 -3.53
C PRO A 220 23.36 5.41 -4.39
N GLU A 221 23.21 5.68 -5.68
CA GLU A 221 22.42 4.82 -6.58
C GLU A 221 22.96 3.38 -6.67
N ALA A 222 24.29 3.20 -6.68
CA ALA A 222 24.91 1.87 -6.74
C ALA A 222 24.57 1.02 -5.49
N ASP A 223 24.57 1.65 -4.31
CA ASP A 223 24.14 1.02 -3.06
C ASP A 223 22.64 0.69 -3.11
N LEU A 224 21.81 1.61 -3.61
CA LEU A 224 20.37 1.38 -3.78
C LEU A 224 20.07 0.24 -4.74
N ARG A 225 20.81 0.13 -5.86
CA ARG A 225 20.62 -0.93 -6.84
C ARG A 225 20.88 -2.30 -6.22
N THR A 226 21.99 -2.41 -5.48
CA THR A 226 22.32 -3.62 -4.72
C THR A 226 21.23 -3.96 -3.70
N ALA A 227 20.73 -2.95 -2.98
CA ALA A 227 19.65 -3.14 -2.02
C ALA A 227 18.35 -3.60 -2.68
N PHE A 228 17.99 -3.01 -3.82
CA PHE A 228 16.80 -3.38 -4.58
C PHE A 228 16.88 -4.83 -5.06
N GLU A 229 18.00 -5.26 -5.64
CA GLU A 229 18.18 -6.65 -6.11
C GLU A 229 18.06 -7.66 -4.97
N ARG A 230 18.58 -7.31 -3.78
CA ARG A 230 18.40 -8.12 -2.58
C ARG A 230 16.94 -8.12 -2.10
N LEU A 231 16.27 -6.97 -2.05
CA LEU A 231 14.86 -6.87 -1.67
C LEU A 231 13.98 -7.68 -2.64
N TRP A 232 14.25 -7.58 -3.94
CA TRP A 232 13.56 -8.33 -4.99
C TRP A 232 13.69 -9.83 -4.73
N SER A 233 14.90 -10.31 -4.41
CA SER A 233 15.18 -11.71 -4.11
C SER A 233 14.82 -12.17 -2.69
N TRP A 234 14.27 -11.28 -1.84
CA TRP A 234 13.98 -11.60 -0.44
C TRP A 234 12.74 -12.50 -0.32
N ASP A 235 12.96 -13.73 0.12
CA ASP A 235 11.91 -14.77 0.21
C ASP A 235 11.03 -14.65 1.47
N ARG A 236 11.62 -14.28 2.60
CA ARG A 236 10.92 -14.21 3.90
C ARG A 236 11.15 -12.86 4.56
N PRO A 237 10.53 -11.78 4.06
CA PRO A 237 10.57 -10.50 4.77
C PRO A 237 9.85 -10.63 6.11
N THR A 238 10.14 -9.70 7.02
CA THR A 238 9.34 -9.54 8.25
C THR A 238 8.85 -8.11 8.34
N HIS A 239 7.66 -7.93 8.91
CA HIS A 239 7.06 -6.64 9.15
C HIS A 239 8.00 -5.70 9.94
N PRO A 240 8.64 -6.14 11.06
CA PRO A 240 9.58 -5.28 11.78
C PRO A 240 10.77 -4.82 10.94
N ALA A 241 11.34 -5.69 10.10
CA ALA A 241 12.50 -5.33 9.29
C ALA A 241 12.13 -4.32 8.19
N LEU A 242 11.02 -4.55 7.48
CA LEU A 242 10.51 -3.60 6.47
C LEU A 242 10.15 -2.24 7.12
N TRP A 243 9.54 -2.26 8.31
CA TRP A 243 9.20 -1.05 9.04
C TRP A 243 10.44 -0.29 9.51
N ALA A 244 11.48 -0.99 9.97
CA ALA A 244 12.74 -0.38 10.38
C ALA A 244 13.44 0.31 9.19
N MET A 245 13.45 -0.32 8.01
CA MET A 245 13.92 0.27 6.75
C MET A 245 13.08 1.46 6.26
N ALA A 246 11.77 1.46 6.51
CA ALA A 246 10.91 2.59 6.18
C ALA A 246 11.22 3.81 7.06
N GLN A 247 11.45 3.57 8.36
CA GLN A 247 11.83 4.61 9.33
C GLN A 247 13.22 5.17 9.08
N ASP A 248 14.17 4.32 8.72
CA ASP A 248 15.56 4.72 8.50
C ASP A 248 16.13 4.10 7.23
N PRO A 249 16.31 4.90 6.15
CA PRO A 249 17.03 4.51 4.93
C PRO A 249 18.39 3.85 5.16
N ARG A 250 19.10 4.11 6.26
CA ARG A 250 20.36 3.42 6.58
C ARG A 250 20.19 1.93 6.71
N GLN A 251 19.04 1.50 7.25
CA GLN A 251 18.77 0.08 7.48
C GLN A 251 18.60 -0.68 6.18
N VAL A 252 18.16 -0.01 5.11
CA VAL A 252 18.15 -0.59 3.75
C VAL A 252 19.58 -0.94 3.33
N LEU A 253 20.53 -0.03 3.52
CA LEU A 253 21.93 -0.25 3.14
C LEU A 253 22.63 -1.27 4.05
N ALA A 254 22.42 -1.18 5.37
CA ALA A 254 23.01 -2.11 6.32
C ALA A 254 22.56 -3.55 6.03
N TRP A 255 21.26 -3.74 5.80
CA TRP A 255 20.70 -5.01 5.38
C TRP A 255 21.25 -5.47 4.02
N ALA A 256 21.34 -4.55 3.06
CA ALA A 256 21.90 -4.84 1.73
C ALA A 256 23.40 -5.15 1.75
N ARG A 257 24.12 -4.89 2.84
CA ARG A 257 25.53 -5.28 3.02
C ARG A 257 25.69 -6.58 3.79
N GLY A 258 24.62 -7.12 4.37
CA GLY A 258 24.66 -8.32 5.20
C GLY A 258 25.20 -8.06 6.62
N SER A 259 25.23 -6.80 7.04
CA SER A 259 25.61 -6.41 8.40
C SER A 259 24.45 -6.73 9.35
N VAL A 260 24.60 -7.77 10.18
CA VAL A 260 23.61 -8.16 11.21
C VAL A 260 23.52 -7.13 12.34
N GLU A 261 24.53 -6.29 12.46
CA GLU A 261 24.54 -5.14 13.35
C GLU A 261 24.61 -3.88 12.48
N SER A 262 23.58 -3.02 12.57
CA SER A 262 23.84 -1.60 12.37
C SER A 262 24.95 -1.25 13.36
N PRO A 263 26.15 -0.79 12.93
CA PRO A 263 27.02 -0.12 13.86
C PRO A 263 26.16 0.98 14.48
N ALA A 264 26.06 0.98 15.82
CA ALA A 264 25.36 2.03 16.54
C ALA A 264 25.80 3.36 15.90
N PRO A 265 24.86 4.20 15.42
CA PRO A 265 25.21 5.32 14.58
C PRO A 265 26.24 6.19 15.31
N THR A 266 27.49 6.17 14.84
CA THR A 266 28.58 6.99 15.41
C THR A 266 28.29 8.48 15.23
N ALA A 267 27.40 8.82 14.29
CA ALA A 267 26.69 10.08 14.20
C ALA A 267 25.25 9.83 13.71
N PRO A 268 24.26 10.61 14.17
CA PRO A 268 22.92 10.57 13.59
C PRO A 268 23.00 11.02 12.12
N LEU A 269 22.80 10.10 11.16
CA LEU A 269 22.66 10.50 9.75
C LEU A 269 21.41 11.38 9.61
N ARG A 270 21.59 12.41 8.81
CA ARG A 270 20.68 13.52 8.60
C ARG A 270 19.94 13.29 7.29
N LEU A 271 18.66 12.96 7.33
CA LEU A 271 17.89 12.73 6.12
C LEU A 271 17.27 14.05 5.65
N PRO A 272 17.19 14.29 4.34
CA PRO A 272 16.36 15.35 3.81
C PRO A 272 14.90 15.22 4.27
N GLY A 273 14.39 16.24 4.96
CA GLY A 273 13.06 16.30 5.58
C GLY A 273 13.07 16.12 7.10
N ASP A 274 14.18 15.67 7.70
CA ASP A 274 14.32 15.62 9.15
C ASP A 274 14.25 17.03 9.75
N PRO A 275 13.66 17.19 10.96
CA PRO A 275 13.59 18.48 11.61
C PRO A 275 14.99 18.92 12.06
N CYS A 276 15.36 20.15 11.71
CA CYS A 276 16.59 20.76 12.22
C CYS A 276 16.56 20.76 13.77
N PRO A 277 17.64 20.38 14.46
CA PRO A 277 17.64 20.29 15.93
C PRO A 277 17.44 21.65 16.62
N LEU A 278 17.78 22.76 15.95
CA LEU A 278 17.60 24.12 16.46
C LEU A 278 16.18 24.63 16.16
N CYS A 279 15.86 24.85 14.89
CA CYS A 279 14.59 25.50 14.52
C CYS A 279 13.40 24.56 14.36
N ARG A 280 13.61 23.24 14.44
CA ARG A 280 12.59 22.18 14.29
C ARG A 280 11.84 22.14 12.96
N PHE A 281 12.19 22.99 12.00
CA PHE A 281 11.64 22.93 10.65
C PHE A 281 12.27 21.77 9.85
N PRO A 282 11.48 21.09 8.98
CA PRO A 282 12.01 20.12 8.03
C PRO A 282 13.11 20.75 7.18
N THR A 283 14.27 20.10 7.08
CA THR A 283 15.36 20.58 6.25
C THR A 283 15.80 19.55 5.22
N HIS A 284 15.95 20.00 3.98
CA HIS A 284 16.46 19.18 2.87
C HIS A 284 17.92 19.47 2.54
N ARG A 285 18.52 20.46 3.22
CA ARG A 285 19.91 20.88 3.04
C ARG A 285 20.58 21.00 4.40
N TRP A 286 21.53 20.12 4.63
CA TRP A 286 22.29 20.03 5.87
C TRP A 286 23.67 20.63 5.65
N VAL A 287 24.14 21.42 6.62
CA VAL A 287 25.50 21.93 6.62
C VAL A 287 26.38 20.93 7.34
N ASP A 288 27.36 20.38 6.62
CA ASP A 288 28.26 19.34 7.14
C ASP A 288 29.48 19.93 7.86
N ASP A 289 30.02 21.04 7.36
CA ASP A 289 31.21 21.70 7.87
C ASP A 289 30.88 23.04 8.52
N LEU A 290 30.81 23.06 9.86
CA LEU A 290 30.62 24.28 10.63
C LEU A 290 31.95 24.79 11.18
N SER A 291 32.18 26.10 11.12
CA SER A 291 33.37 26.68 11.72
C SER A 291 33.32 26.54 13.26
N PRO A 292 34.48 26.41 13.94
CA PRO A 292 34.52 26.33 15.40
C PRO A 292 33.85 27.52 16.11
N ALA A 293 33.89 28.71 15.48
CA ALA A 293 33.23 29.90 15.98
C ALA A 293 31.70 29.77 15.97
N VAL A 294 31.12 29.26 14.88
CA VAL A 294 29.68 29.00 14.77
C VAL A 294 29.25 27.94 15.78
N VAL A 295 30.02 26.86 15.92
CA VAL A 295 29.74 25.80 16.90
C VAL A 295 29.72 26.34 18.33
N ALA A 296 30.68 27.18 18.70
CA ALA A 296 30.76 27.78 20.03
C ALA A 296 29.53 28.66 20.34
N ARG A 297 29.10 29.47 19.37
CA ARG A 297 27.92 30.33 19.53
C ARG A 297 26.62 29.53 19.66
N ILE A 298 26.44 28.50 18.84
CA ILE A 298 25.25 27.64 18.95
C ILE A 298 25.23 26.94 20.31
N ARG A 299 26.36 26.42 20.79
CA ARG A 299 26.43 25.77 22.10
C ARG A 299 26.17 26.70 23.28
N ALA A 300 26.41 28.01 23.12
CA ALA A 300 26.05 28.99 24.15
C ALA A 300 24.53 29.10 24.32
N ASP A 301 23.77 29.03 23.22
CA ASP A 301 22.30 29.11 23.23
C ASP A 301 21.63 27.74 23.39
N PHE A 302 22.29 26.68 22.92
CA PHE A 302 21.82 25.28 22.92
C PHE A 302 22.91 24.34 23.47
N PRO A 303 23.08 24.27 24.81
CA PRO A 303 24.17 23.49 25.42
C PRO A 303 24.13 21.99 25.11
N ASP A 304 22.92 21.43 24.92
CA ASP A 304 22.69 20.02 24.62
C ASP A 304 22.80 19.67 23.13
N TRP A 305 23.14 20.65 22.28
CA TRP A 305 23.30 20.43 20.85
C TRP A 305 24.69 19.89 20.52
N ASP A 306 24.69 18.84 19.70
CA ASP A 306 25.88 18.15 19.21
C ASP A 306 26.04 18.45 17.70
N PRO A 307 27.20 18.95 17.24
CA PRO A 307 27.49 19.15 15.82
C PRO A 307 27.22 17.91 14.95
N ALA A 308 27.35 16.70 15.51
CA ALA A 308 27.01 15.47 14.79
C ALA A 308 25.53 15.41 14.37
N ARG A 309 24.62 16.08 15.11
CA ARG A 309 23.18 16.23 14.75
C ARG A 309 22.94 17.18 13.58
N GLY A 310 23.97 17.92 13.16
CA GLY A 310 23.94 18.88 12.05
C GLY A 310 22.99 20.05 12.25
N LEU A 311 22.86 20.83 11.18
CA LEU A 311 22.15 22.10 11.15
C LEU A 311 21.60 22.37 9.75
N CYS A 312 20.44 23.04 9.63
CA CYS A 312 19.98 23.54 8.34
C CYS A 312 20.74 24.81 7.93
N GLU A 313 20.84 25.07 6.62
CA GLU A 313 21.53 26.26 6.06
C GLU A 313 21.08 27.56 6.75
N ARG A 314 19.77 27.76 6.94
CA ARG A 314 19.22 28.97 7.57
C ARG A 314 19.68 29.18 9.01
N CYS A 315 19.83 28.10 9.78
CA CYS A 315 20.35 28.21 11.14
C CYS A 315 21.87 28.38 11.14
N ALA A 316 22.59 27.82 10.17
CA ALA A 316 24.03 28.06 10.03
C ALA A 316 24.31 29.54 9.73
N GLU A 317 23.60 30.11 8.76
CA GLU A 317 23.66 31.53 8.40
C GLU A 317 23.33 32.43 9.60
N ALA A 318 22.28 32.10 10.36
CA ALA A 318 21.85 32.90 11.51
C ALA A 318 22.92 32.99 12.61
N TYR A 319 23.86 32.04 12.69
CA TYR A 319 24.92 32.00 13.69
C TYR A 319 26.30 32.36 13.13
N ASP A 320 26.41 32.62 11.82
CA ASP A 320 27.66 32.98 11.17
C ASP A 320 28.09 34.41 11.54
N PRO A 321 29.22 34.60 12.25
CA PRO A 321 29.71 35.93 12.61
C PRO A 321 30.09 36.79 11.40
N ALA A 322 30.35 36.23 10.23
CA ALA A 322 30.65 36.99 9.02
C ALA A 322 29.38 37.59 8.36
N LEU A 323 28.19 37.11 8.74
CA LEU A 323 26.89 37.52 8.18
C LEU A 323 26.04 38.31 9.19
N GLN A 324 26.55 38.53 10.39
CA GLN A 324 25.89 39.37 11.39
C GLN A 324 26.52 40.78 11.39
N PRO A 325 25.70 41.85 11.37
CA PRO A 325 26.18 43.23 11.30
C PRO A 325 26.94 43.70 12.53
#